data_AF-Q1W4G0-F1
#
_entry.id   AF-Q1W4G0-F1
#
_cell.length_a   1.000
_cell.length_b   1.000
_cell.length_c   1.000
_cell.angle_alpha   90.00
_cell.angle_beta   90.00
_cell.angle_gamma   90.00
#
_symmetry.space_group_name_H-M   'P 1'
#
loop_
_entity.id
_entity.type
_entity.pdbx_description
1 polymer ?
#
loop_
_entity_poly.entity_id
_entity_poly.type
_entity_poly.pdbx_seq_one_letter_code
_entity_poly.pdbx_strand_id
1 'polypeptide(L)'
;FLIWQPAVSYMTQHFPLGKLVSINCICWGLVLLGQGFVKNYAGFMVLRFFQGIFEACVLPSFLVMCSIYWTREEQSFRSAFWFNSCAGILGGLFAYAMGHSILHQAT
;
A
#
# COMPACT_ATOMS: atom_id res chain seq x y z
N PHE A 1 2.51 0.13 11.77
CA PHE A 1 1.05 0.38 11.63
C PHE A 1 0.44 1.19 12.77
N LEU A 2 0.35 0.70 14.01
CA LEU A 2 -0.35 1.42 15.11
C LEU A 2 0.29 2.77 15.52
N ILE A 3 1.62 2.85 15.59
CA ILE A 3 2.33 4.07 16.00
C ILE A 3 2.41 5.10 14.87
N TRP A 4 2.54 4.64 13.62
CA TRP A 4 2.78 5.52 12.47
C TRP A 4 1.51 6.17 11.90
N GLN A 5 0.33 5.57 12.10
CA GLN A 5 -0.94 6.15 11.66
C GLN A 5 -1.22 7.57 12.19
N PRO A 6 -1.14 7.85 13.51
CA PRO A 6 -1.39 9.20 14.02
C PRO A 6 -0.33 10.22 13.54
N ALA A 7 0.93 9.79 13.43
CA ALA A 7 2.02 10.62 12.92
C ALA A 7 1.77 11.07 11.48
N VAL A 8 1.25 10.17 10.63
CA VAL A 8 0.97 10.50 9.23
C VAL A 8 -0.30 11.33 9.09
N SER A 9 -1.34 11.07 9.89
CA SER A 9 -2.53 11.94 9.94
C SER A 9 -2.16 13.38 10.32
N TYR A 10 -1.21 13.57 11.23
CA TYR A 10 -0.68 14.90 11.57
C TYR A 10 0.07 15.53 10.38
N MET A 11 0.94 14.77 9.71
CA MET A 11 1.73 15.26 8.58
C MET A 11 0.85 15.63 7.37
N THR A 12 -0.27 14.94 7.20
CA THR A 12 -1.26 15.15 6.15
C THR A 12 -2.01 16.49 6.31
N GLN A 13 -2.12 17.02 7.53
CA GLN A 13 -2.76 18.32 7.78
C GLN A 13 -1.83 19.51 7.51
N HIS A 14 -0.51 19.32 7.59
CA HIS A 14 0.46 20.41 7.48
C HIS A 14 1.12 20.56 6.11
N PHE A 15 1.05 19.55 5.24
CA PHE A 15 1.70 19.57 3.93
C PHE A 15 0.72 19.46 2.75
N PRO A 16 1.07 20.03 1.57
CA PRO A 16 0.26 19.87 0.37
C PRO A 16 0.19 18.41 -0.04
N LEU A 17 -1.03 17.88 -0.01
CA LEU A 17 -1.38 16.47 -0.17
C LEU A 17 -0.79 15.83 -1.42
N GLY A 18 -0.77 16.56 -2.54
CA GLY A 18 -0.22 16.05 -3.80
C GLY A 18 1.25 15.62 -3.68
N LYS A 19 2.09 16.41 -2.98
CA LYS A 19 3.51 16.06 -2.81
C LYS A 19 3.68 14.87 -1.87
N LEU A 20 2.92 14.80 -0.79
CA LEU A 20 2.99 13.69 0.17
C LEU A 20 2.65 12.35 -0.48
N VAL A 21 1.55 12.30 -1.24
CA VAL A 21 1.10 11.07 -1.90
C VAL A 21 2.11 10.61 -2.95
N SER A 22 2.64 11.52 -3.77
CA SER A 22 3.65 11.18 -4.77
C SER A 22 4.95 10.67 -4.15
N ILE A 23 5.45 11.32 -3.10
CA ILE A 23 6.66 10.88 -2.39
C ILE A 23 6.43 9.51 -1.74
N ASN A 24 5.28 9.30 -1.10
CA ASN A 24 4.95 8.01 -0.49
C ASN A 24 4.88 6.88 -1.53
N CYS A 25 4.30 7.15 -2.70
CA CYS A 25 4.21 6.18 -3.80
C CYS A 25 5.58 5.79 -4.35
N ILE A 26 6.49 6.77 -4.54
CA ILE A 26 7.86 6.52 -5.00
C ILE A 26 8.64 5.71 -3.96
N CYS A 27 8.59 6.10 -2.69
CA CYS A 27 9.28 5.38 -1.61
C CYS A 27 8.75 3.95 -1.46
N TRP A 28 7.43 3.77 -1.56
CA TRP A 28 6.81 2.44 -1.53
C TRP A 28 7.27 1.57 -2.70
N GLY A 29 7.29 2.12 -3.92
CA GLY A 29 7.81 1.42 -5.10
C GLY A 29 9.28 1.02 -4.98
N LEU A 30 10.13 1.90 -4.44
CA LEU A 30 11.55 1.61 -4.20
C LEU A 30 11.74 0.46 -3.20
N VAL A 31 10.94 0.40 -2.13
CA VAL A 31 10.99 -0.69 -1.15
C VAL A 31 10.54 -2.02 -1.77
N LEU A 32 9.49 -2.00 -2.60
CA LEU A 32 9.03 -3.19 -3.32
C LEU A 32 10.09 -3.73 -4.27
N LEU A 33 10.72 -2.86 -5.05
CA LEU A 33 11.84 -3.25 -5.92
C LEU A 33 12.98 -3.85 -5.08
N GLY A 34 13.35 -3.20 -3.97
CA GLY A 34 14.38 -3.69 -3.06
C GLY A 34 14.11 -5.09 -2.48
N GLN A 35 12.84 -5.46 -2.27
CA GLN A 35 12.48 -6.80 -1.76
C GLN A 35 12.80 -7.91 -2.76
N GLY A 36 12.76 -7.63 -4.08
CA GLY A 36 13.09 -8.63 -5.10
C GLY A 36 14.59 -8.91 -5.24
N PHE A 37 15.45 -7.97 -4.86
CA PHE A 37 16.91 -8.10 -4.99
C PHE A 37 17.60 -8.63 -3.73
N VAL A 38 16.92 -8.61 -2.58
CA VAL A 38 17.51 -9.02 -1.31
C VAL A 38 17.58 -10.54 -1.22
N LYS A 39 18.79 -11.07 -0.96
CA LYS A 39 19.02 -12.50 -0.71
C LYS A 39 19.23 -12.83 0.78
N ASN A 40 19.26 -11.80 1.64
CA ASN A 40 19.53 -11.92 3.07
C ASN A 40 18.25 -11.72 3.90
N TYR A 41 17.99 -12.63 4.84
CA TYR A 41 16.81 -12.58 5.72
C TYR A 41 16.73 -11.29 6.55
N ALA A 42 17.86 -10.82 7.07
CA ALA A 42 17.93 -9.58 7.83
C ALA A 42 17.55 -8.36 6.99
N GLY A 43 18.05 -8.26 5.75
CA GLY A 43 17.70 -7.18 4.83
C GLY A 43 16.23 -7.22 4.43
N PHE A 44 15.67 -8.41 4.27
CA PHE A 44 14.24 -8.58 3.98
C PHE A 44 13.34 -8.10 5.11
N MET A 45 13.69 -8.40 6.37
CA MET A 45 12.94 -7.91 7.53
C MET A 45 12.99 -6.39 7.67
N VAL A 46 14.12 -5.76 7.38
CA VAL A 46 14.24 -4.30 7.38
C VAL A 46 13.34 -3.67 6.31
N LEU A 47 13.34 -4.22 5.08
CA LEU A 47 12.46 -3.74 4.01
C LEU A 47 10.98 -3.93 4.37
N ARG A 48 10.62 -5.01 5.08
CA ARG A 48 9.26 -5.22 5.59
C ARG A 48 8.85 -4.19 6.64
N PHE A 49 9.76 -3.82 7.53
CA PHE A 49 9.52 -2.76 8.50
C PHE A 49 9.23 -1.41 7.80
N PHE A 50 10.07 -1.02 6.83
CA PHE A 50 9.84 0.20 6.06
C PHE A 50 8.54 0.15 5.25
N GLN A 51 8.22 -0.99 4.62
CA GLN A 51 6.95 -1.16 3.92
C GLN A 51 5.76 -0.89 4.86
N GLY A 52 5.79 -1.39 6.09
CA GLY A 52 4.73 -1.17 7.08
C GLY A 52 4.59 0.27 7.57
N ILE A 53 5.63 1.10 7.39
CA ILE A 53 5.56 2.56 7.63
C ILE A 53 4.81 3.22 6.47
N PHE A 54 5.19 2.93 5.23
CA PHE A 54 4.57 3.52 4.04
C PHE A 54 3.10 3.09 3.84
N GLU A 55 2.75 1.88 4.25
CA GLU A 55 1.39 1.35 4.19
C GLU A 55 0.46 2.04 5.20
N ALA A 56 0.99 2.45 6.36
CA ALA A 56 0.24 3.23 7.35
C ALA A 56 -0.13 4.64 6.82
N CYS A 57 0.61 5.16 5.83
CA CYS A 57 0.32 6.45 5.20
C CYS A 57 -0.82 6.37 4.17
N VAL A 58 -1.07 5.19 3.59
CA VAL A 58 -2.00 5.04 2.45
C VAL A 58 -3.44 5.30 2.87
N LEU A 59 -3.89 4.75 3.99
CA LEU A 59 -5.27 4.93 4.48
C LEU A 59 -5.66 6.42 4.66
N PRO A 60 -4.94 7.23 5.46
CA PRO A 60 -5.30 8.63 5.66
C PRO A 60 -5.14 9.46 4.38
N SER A 61 -4.15 9.15 3.55
CA SER A 61 -3.94 9.82 2.26
C SER A 61 -5.13 9.62 1.32
N PHE A 62 -5.66 8.39 1.22
CA PHE A 62 -6.83 8.10 0.38
C PHE A 62 -8.09 8.76 0.92
N LEU A 63 -8.31 8.74 2.23
CA LEU A 63 -9.48 9.38 2.84
C LEU A 63 -9.52 10.89 2.54
N VAL A 64 -8.39 11.56 2.65
CA VAL A 64 -8.28 13.01 2.39
C VAL A 64 -8.34 13.31 0.89
N MET A 65 -7.76 12.47 0.03
CA MET A 65 -7.91 12.62 -1.41
C MET A 65 -9.39 12.48 -1.82
N CYS A 66 -10.10 11.49 -1.27
CA CYS A 66 -11.52 11.31 -1.53
C CYS A 66 -12.37 12.52 -1.08
N SER A 67 -12.00 13.18 0.03
CA SER A 67 -12.74 14.35 0.52
C SER A 67 -12.54 15.62 -0.33
N ILE A 68 -11.46 15.70 -1.12
CA ILE A 68 -11.21 16.83 -2.02
C ILE A 68 -11.93 16.66 -3.35
N TYR A 69 -11.95 15.44 -3.87
CA TYR A 69 -12.52 15.17 -5.20
C TYR A 69 -14.03 14.88 -5.17
N TRP A 70 -14.63 14.53 -4.03
CA TRP A 70 -16.03 14.09 -3.96
C TRP A 70 -16.88 14.70 -2.85
N THR A 71 -18.15 14.92 -3.18
CA THR A 71 -19.21 15.35 -2.26
C THR A 71 -19.59 14.23 -1.27
N ARG A 72 -20.05 14.63 -0.09
CA ARG A 72 -20.30 13.76 1.08
C ARG A 72 -21.24 12.58 0.81
N GLU A 73 -22.18 12.73 -0.12
CA GLU A 73 -23.12 11.67 -0.51
C GLU A 73 -22.48 10.62 -1.44
N GLU A 74 -21.59 11.01 -2.34
CA GLU A 74 -20.92 10.06 -3.25
C GLU A 74 -19.71 9.34 -2.61
N GLN A 75 -19.15 9.95 -1.56
CA GLN A 75 -17.96 9.45 -0.89
C GLN A 75 -18.18 8.06 -0.26
N SER A 76 -19.38 7.78 0.26
CA SER A 76 -19.71 6.51 0.92
C SER A 76 -19.74 5.34 -0.07
N PHE A 77 -20.39 5.51 -1.22
CA PHE A 77 -20.51 4.47 -2.25
C PHE A 77 -19.14 4.10 -2.86
N ARG A 78 -18.27 5.10 -3.07
CA ARG A 78 -16.93 4.88 -3.65
C ARG A 78 -15.93 4.36 -2.63
N SER A 79 -16.05 4.75 -1.36
CA SER A 79 -15.28 4.14 -0.28
C SER A 79 -15.67 2.66 -0.12
N ALA A 80 -16.96 2.32 -0.25
CA ALA A 80 -17.41 0.92 -0.26
C ALA A 80 -16.84 0.11 -1.44
N PHE A 81 -16.63 0.75 -2.60
CA PHE A 81 -15.93 0.13 -3.74
C PHE A 81 -14.43 -0.04 -3.47
N TRP A 82 -13.78 0.95 -2.82
CA TRP A 82 -12.36 0.86 -2.44
C TRP A 82 -12.08 -0.25 -1.42
N PHE A 83 -12.96 -0.38 -0.42
CA PHE A 83 -12.89 -1.46 0.57
C PHE A 83 -13.38 -2.80 0.03
N ASN A 84 -13.93 -2.85 -1.19
CA ASN A 84 -14.29 -4.10 -1.82
C ASN A 84 -13.01 -4.85 -2.17
N SER A 85 -12.80 -6.01 -1.52
CA SER A 85 -11.56 -6.81 -1.55
C SER A 85 -11.24 -7.47 -2.91
N CYS A 86 -11.62 -6.87 -4.04
CA CYS A 86 -11.21 -7.28 -5.38
C CYS A 86 -9.68 -7.42 -5.48
N ALA A 87 -8.93 -6.52 -4.83
CA ALA A 87 -7.47 -6.61 -4.74
C ALA A 87 -6.99 -7.88 -4.02
N GLY A 88 -7.68 -8.33 -2.97
CA GLY A 88 -7.35 -9.55 -2.24
C GLY A 88 -7.61 -10.82 -3.07
N ILE A 89 -8.73 -10.85 -3.79
CA ILE A 89 -9.09 -11.97 -4.69
C ILE A 89 -8.08 -12.09 -5.83
N LEU A 90 -7.76 -10.97 -6.49
CA LEU A 90 -6.76 -10.95 -7.56
C LEU A 90 -5.37 -11.29 -7.04
N GLY A 91 -4.98 -10.79 -5.86
CA GLY A 91 -3.71 -11.13 -5.22
C GLY A 91 -3.59 -12.62 -4.91
N GLY A 92 -4.66 -13.24 -4.38
CA GLY A 92 -4.72 -14.69 -4.15
C GLY A 92 -4.62 -15.51 -5.43
N LEU A 93 -5.31 -15.06 -6.50
CA LEU A 93 -5.26 -15.70 -7.81
C LEU A 93 -3.84 -15.63 -8.42
N PHE A 94 -3.18 -14.47 -8.32
CA PHE A 94 -1.80 -14.31 -8.78
C PHE A 94 -0.83 -15.19 -7.98
N ALA A 95 -1.00 -15.27 -6.66
CA ALA A 95 -0.18 -16.15 -5.82
C ALA A 95 -0.35 -17.64 -6.21
N TYR A 96 -1.59 -18.05 -6.50
CA TYR A 96 -1.87 -19.40 -7.00
C TYR A 96 -1.23 -19.66 -8.37
N ALA A 97 -1.35 -18.72 -9.31
CA ALA A 97 -0.75 -18.82 -10.64
C ALA A 97 0.78 -18.95 -10.57
N MET A 98 1.44 -18.16 -9.73
CA MET A 98 2.88 -18.30 -9.50
C MET A 98 3.23 -19.66 -8.89
N GLY A 99 2.50 -20.11 -7.87
CA GLY A 99 2.73 -21.42 -7.25
C GLY A 99 2.60 -22.58 -8.24
N HIS A 100 1.59 -22.54 -9.10
CA HIS A 100 1.37 -23.55 -10.13
C HIS A 100 2.48 -23.56 -11.20
N SER A 101 2.98 -22.39 -11.60
CA SER A 101 4.09 -22.27 -12.57
C SER A 101 5.40 -22.89 -12.07
N ILE A 102 5.65 -22.84 -10.75
CA ILE A 102 6.85 -23.42 -10.13
C ILE A 102 6.73 -24.95 -10.05
N LEU A 103 5.54 -25.47 -9.77
CA LEU A 103 5.26 -26.92 -9.74
C LEU A 103 5.49 -27.59 -11.10
N HIS A 104 5.15 -26.92 -12.20
CA HIS A 104 5.34 -27.46 -13.56
C HIS A 104 6.82 -27.49 -14.01
N GLN A 105 7.71 -26.73 -13.37
CA GLN A 105 9.16 -26.81 -13.65
C GLN A 105 9.89 -27.91 -12.88
N ALA A 106 9.25 -28.50 -11.85
CA ALA A 106 9.85 -29.51 -10.98
C ALA A 106 9.53 -30.96 -11.38
N THR A 107 8.75 -31.17 -12.45
CA THR A 107 8.37 -32.49 -13.01
C THR A 107 9.07 -32.69 -14.34
#